data_AF-A0A8T5VYB8-F1
#
_entry.id   AF-A0A8T5VYB8-F1
#
_cell.length_a   1.000
_cell.length_b   1.000
_cell.length_c   1.000
_cell.angle_alpha   90.00
_cell.angle_beta   90.00
_cell.angle_gamma   90.00
#
_symmetry.space_group_name_H-M   'P 1'
#
loop_
_entity.id
_entity.type
_entity.pdbx_description
1 polymer ?
#
loop_
_entity_poly.entity_id
_entity_poly.type
_entity_poly.pdbx_seq_one_letter_code
_entity_poly.pdbx_strand_id
1 'polypeptide(L)' 'MAIILSYLLGSIPTSYIVGRLWKGIDLRKHGSGNVGATNTLRVLGPIPGVTVLLADILKGLVAVLLITRLVVSGSISG' A
#
# COMPACT_ATOMS: atom_id res chain seq x y z
N MET A 1 -6.04 -20.26 -1.54
CA MET A 1 -5.85 -19.49 -0.29
C MET A 1 -4.87 -18.33 -0.43
N ALA A 2 -3.67 -18.54 -1.00
CA ALA A 2 -2.63 -17.50 -1.10
C ALA A 2 -3.05 -16.21 -1.84
N ILE A 3 -3.91 -16.32 -2.86
CA ILE A 3 -4.42 -15.18 -3.66
C ILE A 3 -5.28 -14.22 -2.81
N ILE A 4 -6.06 -14.73 -1.86
CA ILE A 4 -6.95 -13.92 -1.02
C ILE A 4 -6.13 -13.15 0.02
N LEU A 5 -5.12 -13.81 0.61
CA LEU A 5 -4.21 -13.22 1.58
C LEU A 5 -3.33 -12.12 0.94
N SER A 6 -2.84 -12.35 -0.28
CA SER A 6 -2.06 -11.35 -1.01
C SER A 6 -2.90 -10.13 -1.41
N TYR A 7 -4.16 -10.35 -1.80
CA TYR A 7 -5.10 -9.28 -2.12
C TYR A 7 -5.44 -8.42 -0.88
N LEU A 8 -5.70 -9.04 0.26
CA LEU A 8 -6.01 -8.32 1.51
C LEU A 8 -4.81 -7.49 2.02
N LEU A 9 -3.59 -8.03 1.95
CA LEU A 9 -2.37 -7.30 2.35
C LEU A 9 -2.05 -6.14 1.39
N GLY A 10 -2.29 -6.31 0.09
CA GLY A 10 -2.10 -5.24 -0.90
C GLY A 10 -3.13 -4.10 -0.79
N SER A 11 -4.33 -4.40 -0.28
CA SER A 11 -5.46 -3.47 -0.25
C SER A 11 -5.41 -2.42 0.87
N ILE A 12 -4.36 -2.38 1.69
CA ILE A 12 -4.21 -1.34 2.72
C ILE A 12 -4.10 0.02 2.02
N PRO A 13 -5.07 0.95 2.20
CA PRO A 13 -5.11 2.21 1.49
C PRO A 13 -4.18 3.23 2.18
N THR A 14 -2.87 3.00 2.06
CA THR A 14 -1.80 3.80 2.70
C THR A 14 -1.96 5.29 2.43
N SER A 15 -2.29 5.65 1.19
CA SER A 15 -2.49 7.04 0.79
C SER A 15 -3.69 7.68 1.50
N TYR A 16 -4.80 6.95 1.70
CA TYR A 16 -5.98 7.45 2.42
C TYR A 16 -5.64 7.77 3.88
N ILE A 17 -4.90 6.88 4.54
CA ILE A 17 -4.48 7.03 5.94
C ILE A 17 -3.58 8.27 6.07
N VAL A 18 -2.60 8.42 5.17
CA VAL A 18 -1.70 9.58 5.18
C VAL A 18 -2.48 10.87 4.96
N GLY A 19 -3.42 10.94 4.01
CA GLY A 19 -4.23 12.14 3.80
C GLY A 19 -5.09 12.54 4.99
N ARG A 20 -5.65 11.54 5.69
CA ARG A 20 -6.43 11.75 6.91
C ARG A 20 -5.55 12.25 8.06
N LEU A 21 -4.37 11.67 8.26
CA LEU A 21 -3.47 12.02 9.36
C LEU A 21 -2.75 13.36 9.15
N TRP A 22 -2.38 13.70 7.91
CA TRP A 22 -1.61 14.91 7.63
C TRP A 22 -2.45 16.17 7.53
N LYS A 23 -3.56 16.12 6.79
CA LYS A 23 -4.40 17.31 6.54
C LYS A 23 -5.88 17.09 6.82
N GLY A 24 -6.28 15.93 7.33
CA GLY A 24 -7.68 15.61 7.57
C GLY A 24 -8.51 15.47 6.30
N ILE A 25 -7.88 15.38 5.12
CA ILE A 25 -8.58 15.37 3.83
C ILE A 25 -8.71 13.95 3.28
N ASP A 26 -9.81 13.73 2.57
CA ASP A 26 -10.00 12.50 1.79
C ASP A 26 -9.36 12.67 0.40
N LEU A 27 -8.21 12.02 0.18
CA LEU A 27 -7.50 12.03 -1.11
C LEU A 27 -8.33 11.46 -2.28
N ARG A 28 -9.39 10.70 -2.02
CA ARG A 28 -10.30 10.22 -3.09
C ARG A 28 -11.11 11.36 -3.71
N LYS A 29 -11.29 12.45 -2.97
CA LYS A 29 -12.03 13.64 -3.40
C LYS A 29 -11.13 14.76 -3.92
N HIS A 30 -9.82 14.54 -3.97
CA HIS A 30 -8.83 15.58 -4.31
C HIS A 30 -7.83 15.09 -5.36
N GLY A 31 -7.35 16.01 -6.19
CA GLY A 31 -6.42 15.70 -7.28
C GLY A 31 -7.07 14.80 -8.33
N SER A 32 -6.43 13.68 -8.68
CA SER A 32 -6.98 12.71 -9.64
C SER A 32 -7.98 11.73 -9.04
N GLY A 33 -8.20 11.78 -7.72
CA GLY A 33 -9.04 10.83 -6.98
C GLY A 33 -8.40 9.45 -6.76
N ASN A 34 -7.22 9.19 -7.32
CA ASN A 34 -6.51 7.91 -7.12
C ASN A 34 -5.84 7.84 -5.74
N VAL A 35 -5.91 6.67 -5.12
CA VAL A 35 -5.34 6.39 -3.80
C VAL A 35 -3.91 5.86 -3.98
N GLY A 36 -2.96 6.76 -4.20
CA GLY A 36 -1.55 6.39 -4.41
C GLY A 36 -0.56 7.54 -4.16
N ALA A 37 0.74 7.20 -4.20
CA ALA A 37 1.83 8.13 -3.92
C ALA A 37 1.82 9.37 -4.83
N THR A 38 1.54 9.22 -6.13
CA THR A 38 1.52 10.33 -7.09
C THR A 38 0.42 11.35 -6.80
N ASN A 39 -0.78 10.91 -6.43
CA ASN A 39 -1.87 11.82 -6.08
C ASN A 39 -1.57 12.51 -4.74
N THR A 40 -1.02 11.75 -3.79
CA THR A 40 -0.56 12.28 -2.49
C THR A 40 0.51 13.36 -2.69
N LEU A 41 1.47 13.12 -3.59
CA LEU A 41 2.51 14.08 -3.97
C LEU A 41 1.92 15.39 -4.51
N ARG A 42 0.92 15.31 -5.40
CA ARG A 42 0.26 16.49 -5.98
C ARG A 42 -0.61 17.26 -4.98
N VAL A 43 -1.36 16.55 -4.14
CA VAL A 43 -2.37 17.16 -3.24
C VAL A 43 -1.76 17.62 -1.92
N LEU A 44 -0.86 16.83 -1.33
CA LEU A 44 -0.30 17.06 -0.01
C LEU A 44 1.17 17.51 -0.04
N GLY A 45 1.87 17.34 -1.15
CA GLY A 45 3.25 17.75 -1.35
C GLY A 45 4.28 16.60 -1.29
N PRO A 46 5.58 16.92 -1.37
CA PRO A 46 6.67 15.95 -1.51
C PRO A 46 6.84 15.02 -0.32
N ILE A 47 6.88 15.55 0.89
CA ILE A 47 7.06 14.75 2.12
C ILE A 47 5.99 13.65 2.26
N PRO A 48 4.67 13.94 2.19
CA PRO A 48 3.63 12.93 2.36
C PRO A 48 3.58 11.96 1.18
N GLY A 49 3.84 12.46 -0.05
CA GLY A 49 3.96 11.62 -1.24
C GLY A 49 5.06 10.58 -1.13
N VAL A 50 6.25 10.97 -0.64
CA VAL A 50 7.38 10.05 -0.42
C VAL A 50 7.08 9.05 0.69
N THR A 51 6.45 9.46 1.79
CA THR A 51 6.05 8.49 2.84
C THR A 51 5.07 7.43 2.33
N VAL A 52 4.09 7.81 1.50
CA VAL A 52 3.17 6.83 0.88
C VAL A 52 3.94 5.89 -0.04
N LEU A 53 4.85 6.43 -0.86
CA LEU A 53 5.67 5.63 -1.77
C LEU A 53 6.51 4.59 -1.01
N LEU A 54 7.22 5.01 0.03
CA LEU A 54 8.05 4.12 0.83
C LEU A 54 7.21 3.04 1.52
N ALA A 55 6.06 3.41 2.10
CA ALA A 55 5.17 2.47 2.74
C ALA A 55 4.54 1.47 1.75
N ASP A 56 4.20 1.90 0.53
CA ASP A 56 3.69 1.00 -0.51
C ASP A 56 4.79 0.03 -1.03
N ILE A 57 6.05 0.46 -1.10
CA ILE A 57 7.18 -0.43 -1.41
C ILE A 57 7.39 -1.45 -0.29
N LEU A 58 7.43 -0.99 0.96
CA LEU A 58 7.64 -1.84 2.13
C LEU A 58 6.53 -2.90 2.26
N LYS A 59 5.26 -2.49 2.15
CA LYS A 59 4.14 -3.45 2.24
C LYS A 59 4.17 -4.43 1.06
N GLY A 60 4.56 -3.98 -0.13
CA GLY A 60 4.74 -4.83 -1.31
C GLY A 60 5.83 -5.88 -1.09
N LEU A 61 6.97 -5.47 -0.53
CA LEU A 61 8.07 -6.37 -0.18
C LEU A 61 7.65 -7.39 0.88
N VAL A 62 6.97 -6.95 1.94
CA VAL A 62 6.45 -7.83 2.99
C VAL A 62 5.45 -8.83 2.40
N ALA A 63 4.55 -8.39 1.52
CA ALA A 63 3.59 -9.26 0.86
C ALA A 63 4.29 -10.33 0.01
N VAL A 64 5.28 -9.94 -0.81
CA VAL A 64 6.06 -10.89 -1.62
C VAL A 64 6.78 -11.90 -0.74
N LEU A 65 7.50 -11.45 0.29
CA LEU A 65 8.23 -12.33 1.20
C LEU A 65 7.30 -13.32 1.92
N LEU A 66 6.14 -12.86 2.39
CA LEU A 66 5.16 -13.71 3.05
C LEU A 66 4.59 -14.76 2.09
N ILE A 67 4.25 -14.36 0.86
CA ILE A 67 3.75 -15.28 -0.18
C ILE A 67 4.83 -16.30 -0.54
N THR A 68 6.07 -15.87 -0.76
CA THR A 68 7.19 -16.79 -1.06
C THR A 68 7.37 -17.80 0.07
N ARG A 69 7.32 -17.38 1.33
CA ARG A 69 7.43 -18.29 2.48
C ARG A 69 6.26 -19.27 2.56
N LEU A 70 5.03 -18.81 2.32
CA LEU A 70 3.84 -19.67 2.34
C LEU A 70 3.81 -20.66 1.17
N VAL A 71 4.20 -20.23 -0.03
CA VAL A 71 4.27 -21.09 -1.23
C VAL A 71 5.38 -22.12 -1.07
N VAL A 72 6.58 -21.69 -0.66
CA VAL A 72 7.73 -22.60 -0.43
C VAL A 72 7.42 -23.59 0.69
N SER A 73 6.81 -23.15 1.79
CA SER A 73 6.40 -24.05 2.88
C SER A 73 5.33 -25.06 2.44
N GLY A 74 4.49 -24.72 1.45
CA GLY A 74 3.54 -25.64 0.83
C GLY A 74 4.19 -26.66 -0.12
N SER A 75 5.28 -26.28 -0.79
CA SER A 75 6.03 -27.18 -1.70
C SER A 75 6.95 -28.18 -0.99
N ILE A 76 7.34 -27.94 0.27
CA ILE A 76 8.23 -28.84 1.04
C ILE A 76 7.43 -29.88 1.84
N SER A 77 6.12 -29.68 2.01
CA SER A 77 5.22 -30.59 2.73
C SER A 77 4.43 -31.54 1.82
N GLY A 78 4.78 -31.62 0.54
CA GLY A 78 4.16 -32.50 -0.47
C GLY A 78 5.13 -33.55 -0.98
#